data_AF-A0A239R8H5-F1
#
_entry.id   AF-A0A239R8H5-F1
#
_cell.length_a   1.000
_cell.length_b   1.000
_cell.length_c   1.000
_cell.angle_alpha   90.00
_cell.angle_beta   90.00
_cell.angle_gamma   90.00
#
_symmetry.space_group_name_H-M   'P 1'
#
loop_
_entity.id
_entity.type
_entity.pdbx_description
1 polymer ?
#
loop_
_entity_poly.entity_id
_entity_poly.type
_entity_poly.pdbx_seq_one_letter_code
_entity_poly.pdbx_strand_id
1 'polypeptide(L)'
;MSEINGKEIVPFYKKDSSYKTAAILALSGAGLLTLSTMFNWMVLYVKTTEASRGGISIFKSVYNAFQGMFVRDLENKIVEKNITVGGILPIVFLLLFYVLVLFLILAGINDNIKKKDFFVKKKKIVRISALILLIVLMILLTHTVSFRNSATQFKDSVSSWNSYIETSLSNHVNGADKMECKLYSGLGPYCFWIGIAVYFASIVYNFILDTLNEDEEPEQENGTAT
;
A
#
# COMPACT_ATOMS: atom_id res chain seq x y z
N MET A 1 12.74 -45.47 5.25
CA MET A 1 13.22 -44.54 6.28
C MET A 1 14.74 -44.63 6.33
N SER A 2 15.47 -43.59 5.96
CA SER A 2 16.93 -43.56 6.12
C SER A 2 17.29 -42.61 7.26
N GLU A 3 17.69 -43.18 8.39
CA GLU A 3 18.35 -42.45 9.47
C GLU A 3 19.85 -42.40 9.19
N ILE A 4 20.44 -41.21 9.28
CA ILE A 4 21.88 -41.06 9.46
C ILE A 4 22.08 -40.17 10.69
N ASN A 5 22.65 -40.75 11.76
CA ASN A 5 23.08 -40.10 13.01
C ASN A 5 22.01 -39.63 14.03
N GLY A 6 20.94 -40.39 14.27
CA GLY A 6 20.19 -40.34 15.55
C GLY A 6 19.58 -39.00 15.98
N LYS A 7 19.61 -37.99 15.11
CA LYS A 7 18.77 -36.80 15.17
C LYS A 7 17.71 -37.03 14.12
N GLU A 8 16.45 -37.05 14.53
CA GLU A 8 15.32 -36.90 13.60
C GLU A 8 15.69 -35.76 12.65
N ILE A 9 15.79 -36.08 11.35
CA ILE A 9 15.77 -35.06 10.32
C ILE A 9 14.34 -34.55 10.36
N VAL A 10 14.05 -33.64 11.29
CA VAL A 10 12.81 -32.89 11.29
C VAL A 10 12.87 -32.12 9.98
N PRO A 11 12.04 -32.44 8.98
CA PRO A 11 12.08 -31.70 7.74
C PRO A 11 11.81 -30.23 8.10
N PHE A 12 12.48 -29.30 7.43
CA PHE A 12 12.48 -27.86 7.77
C PHE A 12 11.05 -27.26 7.92
N TYR A 13 10.05 -27.99 7.45
CA TYR A 13 8.61 -27.82 7.59
C TYR A 13 8.09 -28.38 8.94
N LYS A 14 8.39 -27.72 10.06
CA LYS A 14 7.43 -27.78 11.18
C LYS A 14 6.14 -27.06 10.73
N LYS A 15 5.20 -27.85 10.18
CA LYS A 15 3.94 -27.56 9.44
C LYS A 15 3.04 -26.39 9.86
N ASP A 16 3.29 -25.73 10.99
CA ASP A 16 2.54 -24.54 11.43
C ASP A 16 3.39 -23.28 11.52
N SER A 17 4.70 -23.41 11.75
CA SER A 17 5.62 -22.26 11.86
C SER A 17 5.78 -21.56 10.51
N SER A 18 6.02 -22.33 9.44
CA SER A 18 6.26 -21.78 8.10
C SER A 18 5.01 -21.13 7.50
N TYR A 19 3.83 -21.75 7.66
CA TYR A 19 2.57 -21.12 7.26
C TYR A 19 2.27 -19.85 8.08
N LYS A 20 2.59 -19.82 9.38
CA LYS A 20 2.51 -18.58 10.17
C LYS A 20 3.43 -17.48 9.62
N THR A 21 4.66 -17.81 9.21
CA THR A 21 5.55 -16.85 8.54
C THR A 21 4.93 -16.31 7.25
N ALA A 22 4.32 -17.18 6.44
CA ALA A 22 3.61 -16.77 5.23
C ALA A 22 2.43 -15.82 5.53
N ALA A 23 1.70 -16.08 6.62
CA ALA A 23 0.62 -15.21 7.11
C ALA A 23 1.17 -13.84 7.57
N ILE A 24 2.27 -13.83 8.32
CA ILE A 24 2.91 -12.59 8.80
C ILE A 24 3.37 -11.75 7.60
N LEU A 25 3.96 -12.36 6.57
CA LEU A 25 4.33 -11.67 5.33
C LEU A 25 3.11 -11.11 4.59
N ALA A 26 2.00 -11.85 4.53
CA ALA A 26 0.76 -11.34 3.92
C ALA A 26 0.21 -10.13 4.71
N LEU A 27 0.19 -10.23 6.04
CA LEU A 27 -0.31 -9.18 6.93
C LEU A 27 0.59 -7.93 6.91
N SER A 28 1.91 -8.10 6.91
CA SER A 28 2.84 -6.98 6.83
C SER A 28 2.78 -6.29 5.48
N GLY A 29 2.69 -7.05 4.38
CA GLY A 29 2.45 -6.52 3.05
C GLY A 29 1.16 -5.70 2.97
N ALA A 30 0.05 -6.24 3.47
CA ALA A 30 -1.24 -5.55 3.50
C ALA A 30 -1.25 -4.32 4.43
N GLY A 31 -0.55 -4.39 5.56
CA GLY A 31 -0.35 -3.26 6.47
C GLY A 31 0.40 -2.12 5.81
N LEU A 32 1.48 -2.42 5.09
CA LEU A 32 2.25 -1.44 4.32
C LEU A 32 1.41 -0.81 3.19
N LEU A 33 0.58 -1.61 2.50
CA LEU A 33 -0.37 -1.10 1.50
C LEU A 33 -1.38 -0.11 2.12
N THR A 34 -1.90 -0.41 3.31
CA THR A 34 -2.79 0.51 4.04
C THR A 34 -2.05 1.80 4.41
N LEU A 35 -0.88 1.68 5.04
CA LEU A 35 -0.04 2.82 5.44
C LEU A 35 0.40 3.68 4.26
N SER A 36 0.58 3.09 3.07
CA SER A 36 0.97 3.82 1.88
C SER A 36 0.00 4.96 1.53
N THR A 37 -1.30 4.78 1.78
CA THR A 37 -2.32 5.80 1.53
C THR A 37 -2.29 6.94 2.56
N MET A 38 -1.77 6.66 3.77
CA MET A 38 -1.71 7.60 4.89
C MET A 38 -0.44 8.45 4.85
N PHE A 39 0.70 7.86 4.50
CA PHE A 39 1.96 8.57 4.42
C PHE A 39 1.99 9.55 3.24
N ASN A 40 2.87 10.54 3.36
CA ASN A 40 3.07 11.52 2.30
C ASN A 40 3.62 10.82 1.05
N TRP A 41 3.00 11.07 -0.09
CA TRP A 41 3.45 10.69 -1.42
C TRP A 41 4.42 11.70 -2.00
N MET A 42 4.19 12.97 -1.72
CA MET A 42 5.10 14.06 -2.06
C MET A 42 5.34 14.90 -0.82
N VAL A 43 6.58 15.33 -0.61
CA VAL A 43 6.99 16.18 0.51
C VAL A 43 7.66 17.42 -0.05
N LEU A 44 7.19 18.58 0.40
CA LEU A 44 7.83 19.85 0.09
C LEU A 44 8.91 20.11 1.13
N TYR A 45 10.16 20.06 0.69
CA TYR A 45 11.29 20.42 1.53
C TYR A 45 11.70 21.86 1.23
N VAL A 46 11.67 22.70 2.26
CA VAL A 46 12.15 24.09 2.19
C VAL A 46 13.23 24.25 3.26
N LYS A 47 14.47 24.35 2.82
CA LYS A 47 15.60 24.58 3.72
C LYS A 47 15.76 26.07 3.96
N THR A 48 15.04 26.57 4.95
CA THR A 48 15.31 27.88 5.57
C THR A 48 15.55 27.60 7.05
N THR A 49 16.80 27.31 7.44
CA THR A 49 17.19 27.01 8.83
C THR A 49 16.29 25.99 9.58
N GLU A 50 15.85 24.91 8.91
CA GLU A 50 15.16 23.71 9.47
C GLU A 50 13.62 23.75 9.61
N ALA A 51 12.85 23.84 8.51
CA ALA A 51 11.41 23.56 8.56
C ALA A 51 10.90 22.78 7.34
N SER A 52 10.41 21.55 7.55
CA SER A 52 9.62 20.81 6.56
C SER A 52 8.24 21.46 6.44
N ARG A 53 7.82 21.84 5.22
CA ARG A 53 6.54 22.56 4.99
C ARG A 53 5.37 21.64 4.59
N GLY A 54 5.44 20.37 4.98
CA GLY A 54 4.33 19.42 4.88
C GLY A 54 4.40 18.54 3.64
N GLY A 55 3.32 17.78 3.41
CA GLY A 55 3.25 16.81 2.34
C GLY A 55 1.83 16.47 1.91
N ILE A 56 1.74 15.79 0.77
CA ILE A 56 0.51 15.32 0.16
C ILE A 56 0.41 13.82 0.42
N SER A 57 -0.58 13.37 1.18
CA SER A 57 -0.97 11.94 1.20
C SER A 57 -2.21 11.71 0.35
N ILE A 58 -2.40 10.48 -0.12
CA ILE A 58 -3.59 10.11 -0.90
C ILE A 58 -4.84 10.30 -0.03
N PHE A 59 -4.82 9.79 1.21
CA PHE A 59 -5.94 9.92 2.12
C PHE A 59 -6.33 11.39 2.35
N LYS A 60 -5.36 12.26 2.63
CA LYS A 60 -5.61 13.69 2.83
C LYS A 60 -6.17 14.36 1.57
N SER A 61 -5.70 13.96 0.39
CA SER A 61 -6.22 14.47 -0.88
C SER A 61 -7.68 14.06 -1.09
N VAL A 62 -8.03 12.81 -0.81
CA VAL A 62 -9.43 12.32 -0.89
C VAL A 62 -10.30 12.98 0.17
N TYR A 63 -9.80 13.13 1.40
CA TYR A 63 -10.52 13.80 2.49
C TYR A 63 -10.81 15.27 2.17
N ASN A 64 -9.82 15.99 1.62
CA ASN A 64 -10.02 17.38 1.20
C ASN A 64 -11.01 17.49 0.04
N ALA A 65 -11.00 16.53 -0.90
CA ALA A 65 -12.01 16.47 -1.96
C ALA A 65 -13.40 16.26 -1.37
N PHE A 66 -13.54 15.36 -0.38
CA PHE A 66 -14.81 15.11 0.30
C PHE A 66 -15.34 16.35 1.03
N GLN A 67 -14.49 17.00 1.84
CA GLN A 67 -14.85 18.24 2.54
C GLN A 67 -15.20 19.36 1.56
N GLY A 68 -14.52 19.44 0.40
CA GLY A 68 -14.83 20.42 -0.64
C GLY A 68 -16.21 20.25 -1.29
N MET A 69 -16.86 19.08 -1.16
CA MET A 69 -18.23 18.85 -1.67
C MET A 69 -19.30 19.48 -0.77
N PHE A 70 -19.01 19.68 0.51
CA PHE A 70 -19.95 20.16 1.52
C PHE A 70 -19.44 21.47 2.13
N VAL A 71 -20.12 22.58 1.88
CA VAL A 71 -19.76 23.87 2.50
C VAL A 71 -20.81 24.22 3.54
N ARG A 72 -20.38 24.68 4.71
CA ARG A 72 -21.30 25.23 5.70
C ARG A 72 -21.64 26.66 5.31
N ASP A 73 -22.92 26.93 5.20
CA ASP A 73 -23.44 28.29 5.05
C ASP A 73 -23.21 29.10 6.34
N LEU A 74 -23.40 30.41 6.29
CA LEU A 74 -23.31 31.35 7.41
C LEU A 74 -24.20 30.94 8.60
N GLU A 75 -25.26 30.18 8.36
CA GLU A 75 -26.15 29.61 9.39
C GLU A 75 -25.72 28.21 9.89
N ASN A 76 -24.50 27.77 9.60
CA ASN A 76 -23.99 26.42 9.87
C ASN A 76 -24.78 25.26 9.19
N LYS A 77 -25.68 25.57 8.25
CA LYS A 77 -26.37 24.57 7.44
C LYS A 77 -25.40 24.00 6.40
N ILE A 78 -25.40 22.68 6.24
CA ILE A 78 -24.59 22.01 5.21
C ILE A 78 -25.26 22.27 3.86
N VAL A 79 -24.59 23.02 3.00
CA VAL A 79 -25.01 23.29 1.62
C VAL A 79 -24.09 22.51 0.68
N GLU A 80 -24.70 21.69 -0.17
CA GLU A 80 -24.01 20.93 -1.21
C GLU A 80 -23.54 21.91 -2.29
N LYS A 81 -22.23 22.17 -2.34
CA LYS A 81 -21.73 23.27 -3.18
C LYS A 81 -21.51 22.86 -4.63
N ASN A 82 -21.27 21.58 -4.91
CA ASN A 82 -21.24 20.95 -6.23
C ASN A 82 -20.70 19.51 -6.09
N ILE A 83 -21.58 18.51 -5.96
CA ILE A 83 -21.20 17.09 -6.04
C ILE A 83 -20.82 16.80 -7.49
N THR A 84 -19.57 17.08 -7.85
CA THR A 84 -19.03 16.76 -9.17
C THR A 84 -18.46 15.35 -9.17
N VAL A 85 -18.58 14.64 -10.31
CA VAL A 85 -18.02 13.30 -10.52
C VAL A 85 -16.52 13.25 -10.16
N GLY A 86 -15.80 14.36 -10.37
CA GLY A 86 -14.39 14.50 -10.01
C GLY A 86 -14.08 14.46 -8.50
N GLY A 87 -15.05 14.76 -7.64
CA GLY A 87 -14.93 14.65 -6.18
C GLY A 87 -15.27 13.26 -5.64
N ILE A 88 -16.21 12.54 -6.27
CA ILE A 88 -16.64 11.20 -5.85
C ILE A 88 -15.64 10.11 -6.26
N LEU A 89 -15.13 10.16 -7.49
CA LEU A 89 -14.22 9.14 -8.02
C LEU A 89 -13.02 8.80 -7.11
N PRO A 90 -12.26 9.77 -6.56
CA PRO A 90 -11.15 9.44 -5.65
C PRO A 90 -11.62 8.70 -4.40
N ILE A 91 -12.83 8.99 -3.88
CA ILE A 91 -13.40 8.30 -2.72
C ILE A 91 -13.74 6.86 -3.09
N VAL A 92 -14.40 6.64 -4.23
CA VAL A 92 -14.77 5.30 -4.71
C VAL A 92 -13.52 4.45 -4.94
N PHE A 93 -12.50 4.99 -5.60
CA PHE A 93 -11.25 4.25 -5.83
C PHE A 93 -10.52 3.94 -4.52
N LEU A 94 -10.52 4.85 -3.53
CA LEU A 94 -9.91 4.60 -2.24
C LEU A 94 -10.69 3.54 -1.43
N LEU A 95 -12.01 3.54 -1.51
CA LEU A 95 -12.84 2.49 -0.89
C LEU A 95 -12.60 1.12 -1.55
N LEU A 96 -12.59 1.06 -2.87
CA LEU A 96 -12.27 -0.17 -3.62
C LEU A 96 -10.87 -0.68 -3.27
N PHE A 97 -9.91 0.23 -3.12
CA PHE A 97 -8.56 -0.11 -2.66
C PHE A 97 -8.59 -0.79 -1.30
N TYR A 98 -9.29 -0.22 -0.30
CA TYR A 98 -9.38 -0.84 1.03
C TYR A 98 -10.14 -2.17 1.02
N VAL A 99 -11.21 -2.30 0.22
CA VAL A 99 -11.95 -3.56 0.08
C VAL A 99 -11.03 -4.66 -0.45
N LEU A 100 -10.17 -4.36 -1.42
CA LEU A 100 -9.20 -5.33 -1.94
C LEU A 100 -8.09 -5.64 -0.95
N VAL A 101 -7.58 -4.64 -0.22
CA VAL A 101 -6.60 -4.89 0.84
C VAL A 101 -7.21 -5.79 1.94
N LEU A 102 -8.46 -5.55 2.35
CA LEU A 102 -9.18 -6.41 3.28
C LEU A 102 -9.38 -7.82 2.72
N PHE A 103 -9.76 -7.94 1.45
CA PHE A 103 -9.84 -9.24 0.78
C PHE A 103 -8.51 -9.99 0.83
N LEU A 104 -7.40 -9.32 0.55
CA LEU A 104 -6.05 -9.90 0.61
C LEU A 104 -5.64 -10.29 2.03
N ILE A 105 -6.04 -9.52 3.05
CA ILE A 105 -5.84 -9.89 4.46
C ILE A 105 -6.61 -11.17 4.79
N LEU A 106 -7.90 -11.22 4.43
CA LEU A 106 -8.77 -12.37 4.69
C LEU A 106 -8.29 -13.62 3.96
N ALA A 107 -7.88 -13.49 2.70
CA ALA A 107 -7.27 -14.58 1.92
C ALA A 107 -5.97 -15.07 2.58
N GLY A 108 -5.09 -14.15 2.99
CA GLY A 108 -3.86 -14.49 3.70
C GLY A 108 -4.09 -15.22 5.02
N ILE A 109 -5.11 -14.85 5.80
CA ILE A 109 -5.48 -15.52 7.05
C ILE A 109 -6.11 -16.89 6.77
N ASN A 110 -7.04 -16.98 5.84
CA ASN A 110 -7.75 -18.22 5.54
C ASN A 110 -6.83 -19.30 4.98
N ASP A 111 -5.92 -18.93 4.07
CA ASP A 111 -4.95 -19.85 3.46
C ASP A 111 -3.93 -20.37 4.49
N ASN A 112 -3.41 -19.48 5.35
CA ASN A 112 -2.22 -19.79 6.15
C ASN A 112 -2.50 -20.15 7.60
N ILE A 113 -3.56 -19.61 8.19
CA ILE A 113 -3.89 -19.82 9.61
C ILE A 113 -5.01 -20.85 9.74
N LYS A 114 -6.07 -20.71 8.94
CA LYS A 114 -7.23 -21.60 9.03
C LYS A 114 -7.13 -22.84 8.15
N LYS A 115 -6.17 -22.87 7.20
CA LYS A 115 -5.98 -23.94 6.21
C LYS A 115 -7.31 -24.35 5.56
N LYS A 116 -8.21 -23.39 5.35
CA LYS A 116 -9.52 -23.63 4.73
C LYS A 116 -9.35 -23.55 3.23
N ASP A 117 -9.98 -24.49 2.53
CA ASP A 117 -10.07 -24.55 1.07
C ASP A 117 -10.88 -23.39 0.50
N PHE A 118 -10.29 -22.19 0.48
CA PHE A 118 -10.84 -21.05 -0.24
C PHE A 118 -10.31 -21.12 -1.68
N PHE A 119 -11.16 -21.47 -2.65
CA PHE A 119 -10.83 -21.58 -4.08
C PHE A 119 -9.65 -22.54 -4.43
N VAL A 120 -9.79 -23.81 -4.05
CA VAL A 120 -8.83 -24.93 -4.17
C VAL A 120 -7.87 -24.87 -5.38
N LYS A 121 -8.37 -24.59 -6.60
CA LYS A 121 -7.54 -24.61 -7.83
C LYS A 121 -7.17 -23.24 -8.41
N LYS A 122 -7.74 -22.14 -7.89
CA LYS A 122 -7.54 -20.78 -8.45
C LYS A 122 -7.11 -19.72 -7.43
N LYS A 123 -6.93 -20.08 -6.15
CA LYS A 123 -6.58 -19.17 -5.05
C LYS A 123 -5.40 -18.24 -5.37
N LYS A 124 -4.33 -18.79 -5.95
CA LYS A 124 -3.09 -18.05 -6.31
C LYS A 124 -3.37 -17.02 -7.42
N ILE A 125 -4.10 -17.43 -8.46
CA ILE A 125 -4.48 -16.55 -9.58
C ILE A 125 -5.32 -15.39 -9.06
N VAL A 126 -6.33 -15.66 -8.22
CA VAL A 126 -7.20 -14.61 -7.66
C VAL A 126 -6.40 -13.60 -6.82
N ARG A 127 -5.45 -14.06 -5.99
CA ARG A 127 -4.59 -13.16 -5.19
C ARG A 127 -3.66 -12.32 -6.05
N ILE A 128 -3.06 -12.89 -7.09
CA ILE A 128 -2.22 -12.15 -8.04
C ILE A 128 -3.06 -11.13 -8.82
N SER A 129 -4.25 -11.53 -9.30
CA SER A 129 -5.18 -10.62 -9.98
C SER A 129 -5.60 -9.46 -9.08
N ALA A 130 -5.87 -9.71 -7.80
CA ALA A 130 -6.18 -8.66 -6.82
C ALA A 130 -4.99 -7.72 -6.58
N LEU A 131 -3.75 -8.22 -6.53
CA LEU A 131 -2.55 -7.38 -6.47
C LEU A 131 -2.40 -6.49 -7.70
N ILE A 132 -2.59 -7.04 -8.91
CA ILE A 132 -2.53 -6.27 -10.16
C ILE A 132 -3.61 -5.18 -10.14
N LEU A 133 -4.82 -5.51 -9.68
CA LEU A 133 -5.91 -4.56 -9.60
C LEU A 133 -5.64 -3.45 -8.58
N LEU A 134 -4.92 -3.73 -7.49
CA LEU A 134 -4.42 -2.69 -6.55
C LEU A 134 -3.42 -1.74 -7.22
N ILE A 135 -2.51 -2.25 -8.07
CA ILE A 135 -1.58 -1.41 -8.83
C ILE A 135 -2.36 -0.48 -9.76
N VAL A 136 -3.34 -1.02 -10.50
CA VAL A 136 -4.20 -0.23 -11.39
C VAL A 136 -4.96 0.84 -10.60
N LEU A 137 -5.59 0.48 -9.47
CA LEU A 137 -6.31 1.44 -8.62
C LEU A 137 -5.39 2.54 -8.07
N MET A 138 -4.16 2.20 -7.68
CA MET A 138 -3.20 3.19 -7.19
C MET A 138 -2.78 4.17 -8.28
N ILE A 139 -2.56 3.68 -9.51
CA ILE A 139 -2.32 4.53 -10.68
C ILE A 139 -3.52 5.45 -10.92
N LEU A 140 -4.75 4.91 -10.90
CA LEU A 140 -5.96 5.72 -11.07
C LEU A 140 -6.10 6.78 -9.97
N LEU A 141 -5.86 6.43 -8.70
CA LEU A 141 -5.89 7.35 -7.55
C LEU A 141 -4.93 8.52 -7.72
N THR A 142 -3.69 8.25 -8.11
CA THR A 142 -2.67 9.29 -8.34
C THR A 142 -2.98 10.16 -9.57
N HIS A 143 -3.82 9.69 -10.50
CA HIS A 143 -4.27 10.46 -11.66
C HIS A 143 -5.61 11.18 -11.45
N THR A 144 -6.27 11.00 -10.29
CA THR A 144 -7.50 11.75 -9.98
C THR A 144 -7.23 13.25 -9.93
N VAL A 145 -8.26 14.03 -10.29
CA VAL A 145 -8.20 15.51 -10.27
C VAL A 145 -7.79 16.02 -8.88
N SER A 146 -8.30 15.42 -7.80
CA SER A 146 -7.94 15.82 -6.43
C SER A 146 -6.43 15.73 -6.16
N PHE A 147 -5.83 14.57 -6.44
CA PHE A 147 -4.40 14.37 -6.21
C PHE A 147 -3.55 15.23 -7.14
N ARG A 148 -3.94 15.34 -8.43
CA ARG A 148 -3.26 16.19 -9.41
C ARG A 148 -3.30 17.67 -9.02
N ASN A 149 -4.44 18.19 -8.57
CA ASN A 149 -4.57 19.58 -8.14
C ASN A 149 -3.66 19.87 -6.93
N SER A 150 -3.62 18.96 -5.97
CA SER A 150 -2.71 19.06 -4.82
C SER A 150 -1.24 19.02 -5.28
N ALA A 151 -0.89 18.12 -6.20
CA ALA A 151 0.44 18.02 -6.78
C ALA A 151 0.86 19.30 -7.52
N THR A 152 -0.05 19.89 -8.30
CA THR A 152 0.20 21.15 -9.01
C THR A 152 0.42 22.30 -8.03
N GLN A 153 -0.41 22.45 -7.00
CA GLN A 153 -0.21 23.49 -5.97
C GLN A 153 1.17 23.39 -5.29
N PHE A 154 1.65 22.18 -5.05
CA PHE A 154 3.00 21.97 -4.52
C PHE A 154 4.09 22.35 -5.52
N LYS A 155 3.91 22.05 -6.82
CA LYS A 155 4.84 22.50 -7.88
C LYS A 155 4.87 24.02 -8.01
N ASP A 156 3.71 24.66 -7.96
CA ASP A 156 3.60 26.12 -8.01
C ASP A 156 4.27 26.76 -6.78
N SER A 157 4.13 26.13 -5.61
CA SER A 157 4.81 26.53 -4.38
C SER A 157 6.33 26.41 -4.53
N VAL A 158 6.85 25.31 -5.10
CA VAL A 158 8.30 25.15 -5.38
C VAL A 158 8.79 26.26 -6.31
N SER A 159 8.07 26.54 -7.40
CA SER A 159 8.44 27.60 -8.34
C SER A 159 8.50 28.96 -7.65
N SER A 160 7.52 29.25 -6.79
CA SER A 160 7.45 30.51 -6.04
C SER A 160 8.62 30.65 -5.08
N TRP A 161 8.94 29.58 -4.35
CA TRP A 161 10.10 29.55 -3.45
C TRP A 161 11.43 29.70 -4.20
N ASN A 162 11.58 29.03 -5.34
CA ASN A 162 12.81 29.14 -6.13
C ASN A 162 13.00 30.55 -6.68
N SER A 163 11.94 31.20 -7.14
CA SER A 163 11.98 32.62 -7.56
C SER A 163 12.36 33.55 -6.40
N TYR A 164 11.84 33.30 -5.20
CA TYR A 164 12.23 34.05 -3.99
C TYR A 164 13.71 33.86 -3.64
N ILE A 165 14.22 32.62 -3.72
CA ILE A 165 15.63 32.30 -3.45
C ILE A 165 16.54 33.00 -4.48
N GLU A 166 16.19 32.92 -5.76
CA GLU A 166 16.94 33.57 -6.85
C GLU A 166 17.00 35.08 -6.68
N THR A 167 15.87 35.72 -6.33
CA THR A 167 15.81 37.15 -6.04
C THR A 167 16.61 37.52 -4.78
N SER A 168 16.61 36.65 -3.77
CA SER A 168 17.39 36.87 -2.54
C SER A 168 18.90 36.76 -2.79
N LEU A 169 19.31 35.85 -3.68
CA LEU A 169 20.69 35.72 -4.16
C LEU A 169 21.12 36.96 -4.95
N SER A 170 20.30 37.42 -5.88
CA SER A 170 20.60 38.63 -6.68
C SER A 170 20.74 39.88 -5.81
N ASN A 171 19.97 39.96 -4.72
CA ASN A 171 20.02 41.06 -3.76
C ASN A 171 21.06 40.87 -2.63
N HIS A 172 21.90 39.83 -2.71
CA HIS A 172 22.99 39.55 -1.76
C HIS A 172 22.51 39.43 -0.31
N VAL A 173 21.33 38.84 -0.11
CA VAL A 173 20.81 38.54 1.22
C VAL A 173 21.68 37.46 1.87
N ASN A 174 22.21 37.75 3.07
CA ASN A 174 23.04 36.81 3.81
C ASN A 174 22.31 35.47 4.05
N GLY A 175 22.96 34.35 3.68
CA GLY A 175 22.41 33.01 3.86
C GLY A 175 21.46 32.54 2.76
N ALA A 176 21.20 33.36 1.72
CA ALA A 176 20.40 32.96 0.56
C ALA A 176 21.04 31.81 -0.23
N ASP A 177 22.37 31.70 -0.21
CA ASP A 177 23.16 30.60 -0.76
C ASP A 177 22.85 29.22 -0.14
N LYS A 178 22.31 29.22 1.08
CA LYS A 178 21.96 28.00 1.81
C LYS A 178 20.48 27.64 1.71
N MET A 179 19.69 28.49 1.06
CA MET A 179 18.26 28.26 0.88
C MET A 179 18.02 27.30 -0.28
N GLU A 180 17.11 26.34 -0.09
CA GLU A 180 16.78 25.36 -1.11
C GLU A 180 15.31 24.96 -0.99
N CYS A 181 14.60 24.88 -2.12
CA CYS A 181 13.26 24.33 -2.16
C CYS A 181 13.19 23.21 -3.19
N LYS A 182 12.81 22.01 -2.75
CA LYS A 182 12.69 20.82 -3.60
C LYS A 182 11.46 20.00 -3.22
N LEU A 183 10.92 19.32 -4.22
CA LEU A 183 9.88 18.32 -4.04
C LEU A 183 10.53 16.93 -4.02
N TYR A 184 10.31 16.18 -2.95
CA TYR A 184 10.79 14.81 -2.83
C TYR A 184 9.62 13.82 -2.82
N SER A 185 9.87 12.60 -3.26
CA SER A 185 8.99 11.47 -2.99
C SER A 185 8.92 11.23 -1.48
N GLY A 186 7.73 11.20 -0.92
CA GLY A 186 7.53 10.83 0.49
C GLY A 186 7.52 9.32 0.68
N LEU A 187 7.25 8.87 1.92
CA LEU A 187 7.26 7.44 2.28
C LEU A 187 6.13 6.61 1.65
N GLY A 188 5.03 7.24 1.23
CA GLY A 188 3.86 6.56 0.67
C GLY A 188 4.18 5.59 -0.49
N PRO A 189 4.81 6.05 -1.58
CA PRO A 189 5.22 5.22 -2.71
C PRO A 189 6.10 4.03 -2.30
N TYR A 190 7.04 4.24 -1.38
CA TYR A 190 7.93 3.18 -0.91
C TYR A 190 7.15 2.11 -0.14
N CYS A 191 6.27 2.52 0.78
CA CYS A 191 5.39 1.59 1.49
C CYS A 191 4.48 0.82 0.52
N PHE A 192 3.99 1.46 -0.54
CA PHE A 192 3.16 0.79 -1.54
C PHE A 192 3.93 -0.32 -2.27
N TRP A 193 5.08 0.01 -2.88
CA TRP A 193 5.86 -0.95 -3.66
C TRP A 193 6.46 -2.06 -2.81
N ILE A 194 6.96 -1.73 -1.62
CA ILE A 194 7.44 -2.74 -0.66
C ILE A 194 6.26 -3.62 -0.21
N GLY A 195 5.09 -3.03 0.05
CA GLY A 195 3.87 -3.77 0.41
C GLY A 195 3.45 -4.77 -0.67
N ILE A 196 3.45 -4.37 -1.95
CA ILE A 196 3.20 -5.26 -3.10
C ILE A 196 4.22 -6.39 -3.14
N ALA A 197 5.52 -6.08 -3.05
CA ALA A 197 6.59 -7.07 -3.14
C ALA A 197 6.54 -8.09 -2.00
N VAL A 198 6.31 -7.62 -0.76
CA VAL A 198 6.19 -8.47 0.43
C VAL A 198 4.96 -9.36 0.34
N TYR A 199 3.82 -8.84 -0.11
CA TYR A 199 2.62 -9.66 -0.29
C TYR A 199 2.81 -10.70 -1.41
N PHE A 200 3.44 -10.32 -2.52
CA PHE A 200 3.78 -11.26 -3.59
C PHE A 200 4.73 -12.36 -3.10
N ALA A 201 5.74 -12.01 -2.29
CA ALA A 201 6.64 -12.98 -1.66
C ALA A 201 5.88 -13.96 -0.77
N SER A 202 4.83 -13.52 -0.04
CA SER A 202 3.94 -14.43 0.70
C SER A 202 3.21 -15.43 -0.21
N ILE A 203 2.79 -15.01 -1.42
CA ILE A 203 2.15 -15.92 -2.39
C ILE A 203 3.15 -16.96 -2.89
N VAL A 204 4.36 -16.53 -3.28
CA VAL A 204 5.43 -17.42 -3.76
C VAL A 204 5.86 -18.39 -2.67
N TYR A 205 6.04 -17.90 -1.45
CA TYR A 205 6.41 -18.73 -0.31
C TYR A 205 5.34 -19.78 0.00
N ASN A 206 4.05 -19.41 -0.07
CA ASN A 206 2.95 -20.38 0.01
C ASN A 206 2.94 -21.37 -1.13
N PHE A 207 3.30 -20.96 -2.33
CA PHE A 207 3.42 -21.88 -3.45
C PHE A 207 4.50 -22.93 -3.19
N ILE A 208 5.68 -22.51 -2.72
CA ILE A 208 6.77 -23.42 -2.37
C ILE A 208 6.36 -24.38 -1.26
N LEU A 209 5.70 -23.88 -0.20
CA LEU A 209 5.21 -24.72 0.89
C LEU A 209 4.16 -25.73 0.43
N ASP A 210 3.21 -25.33 -0.42
CA ASP A 210 2.20 -26.23 -0.98
C ASP A 210 2.88 -27.33 -1.82
N THR A 211 3.80 -26.97 -2.72
CA THR A 211 4.49 -27.94 -3.59
C THR A 211 5.37 -28.92 -2.81
N LEU A 212 6.07 -28.47 -1.77
CA LEU A 212 6.92 -29.36 -0.96
C LEU A 212 6.12 -30.27 -0.02
N ASN A 213 4.86 -29.95 0.28
CA ASN A 213 3.98 -30.76 1.13
C ASN A 213 3.10 -31.75 0.34
N GLU A 214 2.94 -31.57 -0.98
CA GLU A 214 2.24 -32.53 -1.86
C GLU A 214 3.01 -33.87 -1.95
N ASP A 215 4.32 -33.89 -1.71
CA ASP A 215 5.15 -35.11 -1.70
C ASP A 215 5.01 -35.97 -0.41
N GLU A 216 4.23 -35.50 0.58
CA GLU A 216 4.02 -36.17 1.88
C GLU A 216 2.63 -36.79 2.06
N GLU A 217 1.76 -36.84 1.04
CA GLU A 217 0.54 -37.65 1.16
C GLU A 217 0.94 -39.13 1.11
N PRO A 218 0.86 -39.91 2.22
CA PRO A 218 0.87 -41.35 2.06
C PRO A 218 -0.34 -41.69 1.21
N GLU A 219 -0.11 -42.51 0.18
CA GLU A 219 -1.14 -43.35 -0.41
C GLU A 219 -2.03 -43.82 0.76
N GLN A 220 -3.29 -43.40 0.75
CA GLN A 220 -4.27 -44.04 1.61
C GLN A 220 -4.25 -45.52 1.19
N GLU A 221 -3.59 -46.34 2.00
CA GLU A 221 -3.83 -47.75 2.11
C GLU A 221 -5.34 -47.94 2.16
N ASN A 222 -5.95 -48.22 1.01
CA ASN A 222 -7.21 -48.93 0.97
C ASN A 222 -6.92 -50.39 1.31
N GLY A 223 -6.54 -50.60 2.58
CA GLY A 223 -6.55 -51.86 3.27
C GLY A 223 -7.93 -52.09 3.90
N THR A 224 -8.79 -52.79 3.15
CA THR A 224 -9.79 -53.79 3.59
C THR A 224 -10.83 -53.45 4.67
N ALA A 225 -12.11 -53.61 4.30
CA ALA A 225 -13.09 -54.38 5.09
C ALA A 225 -14.32 -54.77 4.23
N THR A 226 -14.29 -55.97 3.64
CA THR A 226 -15.23 -57.11 3.78
C THR A 226 -14.99 -58.13 2.69
#